data_AF-A0A484M5W2-F1
#
_entry.id   AF-A0A484M5W2-F1
#
_cell.length_a   1.000
_cell.length_b   1.000
_cell.length_c   1.000
_cell.angle_alpha   90.00
_cell.angle_beta   90.00
_cell.angle_gamma   90.00
#
_symmetry.space_group_name_H-M   'P 1'
#
loop_
_entity.id
_entity.type
_entity.pdbx_description
1 polymer ?
#
loop_
_entity_poly.entity_id
_entity_poly.type
_entity_poly.pdbx_seq_one_letter_code
_entity_poly.pdbx_strand_id
1 'polypeptide(L)'
;MAYNENRSDISTLKDPRSKDSSQRYHAHLYTNGTVCDLTNQPRETEVRFVCSEPRAMISSITELSTCKYALTVHCPILCKHPLFQEERPEWHTVNCNVLPKENKEMKMPEENLRGERIRMVTDLEYPSSPTFDSEEYAA
;
A
#
# COMPACT_ATOMS: atom_id res chain seq x y z
N MET A 1 13.61 -30.37 -8.21
CA MET A 1 12.19 -30.05 -7.96
C MET A 1 12.15 -28.92 -6.94
N ALA A 2 11.22 -27.97 -7.08
CA ALA A 2 11.10 -26.87 -6.13
C ALA A 2 10.64 -27.38 -4.75
N TYR A 3 11.20 -26.84 -3.68
CA TYR A 3 10.89 -27.18 -2.30
C TYR A 3 9.97 -26.12 -1.69
N ASN A 4 8.94 -26.56 -0.96
CA ASN A 4 8.01 -25.66 -0.28
C ASN A 4 8.38 -25.52 1.20
N GLU A 5 8.49 -24.28 1.67
CA GLU A 5 8.63 -23.92 3.08
C GLU A 5 7.41 -23.14 3.55
N ASN A 6 6.78 -23.63 4.61
CA ASN A 6 5.71 -22.91 5.29
C ASN A 6 6.33 -21.95 6.31
N ARG A 7 6.42 -20.66 5.98
CA ARG A 7 6.91 -19.62 6.88
C ARG A 7 5.75 -19.00 7.63
N SER A 8 5.38 -19.64 8.74
CA SER A 8 4.30 -19.22 9.64
C SER A 8 4.45 -17.76 10.09
N ASP A 9 5.68 -17.28 10.25
CA ASP A 9 6.00 -15.92 10.70
C ASP A 9 5.59 -14.84 9.68
N ILE A 10 5.50 -15.19 8.39
CA ILE A 10 5.16 -14.28 7.28
C ILE A 10 3.64 -14.34 7.00
N SER A 11 2.94 -15.30 7.60
CA SER A 11 1.55 -15.69 7.29
C SER A 11 0.49 -14.60 7.50
N THR A 12 0.81 -13.46 8.08
CA THR A 12 -0.20 -12.41 8.32
C THR A 12 0.30 -11.00 8.08
N LEU A 13 1.37 -10.87 7.30
CA LEU A 13 1.90 -9.56 6.93
C LEU A 13 0.92 -8.81 6.03
N LYS A 14 0.90 -7.49 6.19
CA LYS A 14 0.27 -6.57 5.24
C LYS A 14 1.15 -6.52 4.00
N ASP A 15 0.56 -6.53 2.80
CA ASP A 15 1.34 -6.34 1.58
C ASP A 15 1.87 -4.90 1.54
N PRO A 16 3.20 -4.67 1.54
CA PRO A 16 3.75 -3.32 1.47
C PRO A 16 3.33 -2.55 0.21
N ARG A 17 2.81 -3.25 -0.81
CA ARG A 17 2.45 -2.69 -2.11
C ARG A 17 0.94 -2.52 -2.29
N SER A 18 0.11 -3.01 -1.38
CA SER A 18 -1.33 -2.77 -1.46
C SER A 18 -1.64 -1.35 -1.01
N LYS A 19 -2.44 -0.63 -1.80
CA LYS A 19 -3.01 0.67 -1.38
C LYS A 19 -3.97 0.49 -0.20
N ASP A 20 -4.64 -0.66 -0.18
CA ASP A 20 -5.44 -1.07 0.94
C ASP A 20 -4.51 -1.66 2.02
N SER A 21 -4.22 -0.84 3.03
CA SER A 21 -3.39 -1.24 4.17
C SER A 21 -3.99 -2.37 5.01
N SER A 22 -5.20 -2.84 4.70
CA SER A 22 -5.89 -3.85 5.51
C SER A 22 -5.71 -5.29 5.00
N GLN A 23 -5.21 -5.50 3.78
CA GLN A 23 -5.12 -6.84 3.21
C GLN A 23 -3.89 -7.63 3.71
N ARG A 24 -4.16 -8.53 4.65
CA ARG A 24 -3.20 -9.52 5.17
C ARG A 24 -3.14 -10.72 4.23
N TYR A 25 -1.98 -11.35 4.12
CA TYR A 25 -1.79 -12.54 3.26
C TYR A 25 -1.02 -13.65 3.97
N HIS A 26 -1.32 -14.91 3.59
CA HIS A 26 -0.56 -16.09 4.01
C HIS A 26 0.53 -16.37 2.98
N ALA A 27 1.75 -16.66 3.41
CA ALA A 27 2.89 -16.78 2.50
C ALA A 27 3.44 -18.21 2.49
N HIS A 28 3.66 -18.75 1.29
CA HIS A 28 4.49 -19.92 1.06
C HIS A 28 5.74 -19.50 0.29
N LEU A 29 6.90 -20.04 0.68
CA LEU A 29 8.14 -19.86 -0.07
C LEU A 29 8.44 -21.13 -0.85
N TYR A 30 8.70 -20.98 -2.15
CA TYR A 30 9.16 -22.03 -3.02
C TYR A 30 10.60 -21.74 -3.43
N THR A 31 11.53 -22.59 -2.99
CA THR A 31 12.97 -22.48 -3.25
C THR A 31 13.46 -23.66 -4.09
N ASN A 32 14.74 -23.69 -4.43
CA ASN A 32 15.36 -24.78 -5.21
C ASN A 32 14.64 -25.04 -6.54
N GLY A 33 14.18 -23.97 -7.20
CA GLY A 33 13.66 -24.04 -8.56
C GLY A 33 14.74 -24.41 -9.58
N THR A 34 14.36 -24.40 -10.86
CA THR A 34 15.33 -24.53 -11.97
C THR A 34 16.44 -23.49 -11.85
N VAL A 35 17.67 -23.84 -12.22
CA VAL A 35 18.79 -22.90 -12.23
C VAL A 35 18.52 -21.79 -13.25
N CYS A 36 18.69 -20.55 -12.81
CA CYS A 36 18.63 -19.35 -13.62
C CYS A 36 19.87 -19.24 -14.51
N ASP A 37 19.69 -19.03 -15.80
CA ASP A 37 20.75 -18.82 -16.79
C ASP A 37 21.49 -17.49 -16.59
N LEU A 38 20.79 -16.46 -16.10
CA LEU A 38 21.37 -15.13 -15.89
C LEU A 38 22.14 -15.00 -14.58
N THR A 39 21.67 -15.63 -13.50
CA THR A 39 22.28 -15.50 -12.16
C THR A 39 23.02 -16.75 -11.69
N ASN A 40 22.85 -17.89 -12.38
CA ASN A 40 23.32 -19.21 -11.96
C ASN A 40 22.81 -19.66 -10.58
N GLN A 41 21.76 -19.02 -10.05
CA GLN A 41 21.12 -19.41 -8.79
C GLN A 41 19.79 -20.13 -9.05
N PRO A 42 19.34 -21.02 -8.17
CA PRO A 42 18.00 -21.59 -8.26
C PRO A 42 16.93 -20.50 -8.21
N ARG A 43 15.92 -20.57 -9.08
CA ARG A 43 14.76 -19.67 -9.05
C ARG A 43 14.01 -19.81 -7.71
N GLU A 44 13.51 -18.69 -7.19
CA GLU A 44 12.75 -18.61 -5.94
C GLU A 44 11.39 -17.93 -6.18
N THR A 45 10.35 -18.34 -5.45
CA THR A 45 8.99 -17.77 -5.59
C THR A 45 8.30 -17.66 -4.24
N GLU A 46 7.82 -16.47 -3.90
CA GLU A 46 6.91 -16.24 -2.77
C GLU A 46 5.47 -16.27 -3.27
N VAL A 47 4.65 -17.16 -2.74
CA VAL A 47 3.22 -17.27 -3.06
C VAL A 47 2.41 -16.68 -1.91
N ARG A 48 1.65 -15.63 -2.21
CA ARG A 48 0.82 -14.87 -1.29
C ARG A 48 -0.65 -15.25 -1.49
N PHE A 49 -1.24 -15.85 -0.48
CA PHE A 49 -2.66 -16.17 -0.47
C PHE A 49 -3.42 -15.05 0.23
N VAL A 50 -4.36 -14.44 -0.48
CA VAL A 50 -5.16 -13.31 0.00
C VAL A 50 -6.63 -13.74 0.06
N CYS A 51 -7.36 -13.32 1.09
CA CYS A 51 -8.81 -13.50 1.12
C CYS A 51 -9.46 -12.76 -0.05
N SER A 52 -10.19 -13.48 -0.89
CA SER A 52 -11.03 -12.91 -1.95
C SER A 52 -12.05 -13.95 -2.42
N GLU A 53 -13.26 -13.50 -2.68
CA GLU A 53 -14.41 -14.29 -3.15
C GLU A 53 -14.71 -14.00 -4.64
N PRO A 54 -15.35 -14.93 -5.39
CA PRO A 54 -15.98 -16.17 -4.94
C PRO A 54 -15.13 -17.43 -5.14
N ARG A 55 -14.06 -17.39 -5.95
CA ARG A 55 -13.29 -18.58 -6.34
C ARG A 55 -11.79 -18.38 -6.17
N ALA A 56 -11.08 -19.48 -6.00
CA ALA A 56 -9.62 -19.45 -5.98
C ALA A 56 -9.05 -19.18 -7.37
N MET A 57 -8.15 -18.19 -7.48
CA MET A 57 -7.48 -17.88 -8.74
C MET A 57 -6.16 -17.15 -8.52
N ILE A 58 -5.20 -17.32 -9.43
CA ILE A 58 -3.98 -16.51 -9.47
C ILE A 58 -4.38 -15.11 -9.98
N SER A 59 -4.14 -14.08 -9.18
CA SER A 59 -4.44 -12.69 -9.53
C SER A 59 -3.23 -11.96 -10.11
N SER A 60 -2.02 -12.30 -9.67
CA SER A 60 -0.80 -11.71 -10.23
C SER A 60 0.39 -12.67 -10.19
N ILE A 61 1.28 -12.46 -11.15
CA ILE A 61 2.60 -13.07 -11.22
C ILE A 61 3.57 -11.93 -11.53
N THR A 62 4.57 -11.72 -10.69
CA THR A 62 5.48 -10.58 -10.85
C THR A 62 6.90 -11.02 -10.54
N GLU A 63 7.84 -10.66 -11.42
CA GLU A 63 9.27 -10.81 -11.14
C GLU A 63 9.75 -9.60 -10.34
N LEU A 64 10.23 -9.82 -9.12
CA LEU A 64 10.69 -8.76 -8.21
C LEU A 64 12.11 -8.31 -8.55
N SER A 65 12.92 -9.28 -8.97
CA SER A 65 14.28 -9.16 -9.45
C SER A 65 14.55 -10.40 -10.29
N THR A 66 15.60 -10.39 -11.11
CA THR A 66 15.95 -11.53 -11.97
C THR A 66 15.89 -12.86 -11.21
N CYS A 67 15.03 -13.77 -11.67
CA CYS A 67 14.82 -15.11 -11.14
C CYS A 67 14.24 -15.20 -9.72
N LYS A 68 13.64 -14.12 -9.22
CA LYS A 68 12.83 -14.08 -7.99
C LYS A 68 11.42 -13.59 -8.28
N TYR A 69 10.43 -14.42 -7.96
CA TYR A 69 9.04 -14.17 -8.31
C TYR A 69 8.16 -13.97 -7.07
N ALA A 70 7.09 -13.19 -7.23
CA ALA A 70 5.98 -13.11 -6.32
C ALA A 70 4.69 -13.47 -7.06
N LEU A 71 3.91 -14.37 -6.47
CA LEU A 71 2.62 -14.83 -6.98
C LEU A 71 1.54 -14.41 -5.98
N THR A 72 0.45 -13.83 -6.44
CA THR A 72 -0.72 -13.59 -5.58
C THR A 72 -1.87 -14.51 -6.00
N VAL A 73 -2.44 -15.19 -5.01
CA VAL A 73 -3.55 -16.13 -5.18
C VAL A 73 -4.71 -15.64 -4.32
N HIS A 74 -5.83 -15.38 -4.96
CA HIS A 74 -7.10 -15.14 -4.29
C HIS A 74 -7.63 -16.48 -3.78
N CYS A 75 -8.02 -16.53 -2.51
CA CYS A 75 -8.47 -17.75 -1.83
C CYS A 75 -9.69 -17.47 -0.92
N PRO A 76 -10.90 -17.92 -1.32
CA PRO A 76 -12.12 -17.72 -0.52
C PRO A 76 -12.06 -18.37 0.87
N ILE A 77 -11.32 -19.48 1.00
CA ILE A 77 -11.20 -20.21 2.26
C ILE A 77 -10.53 -19.39 3.36
N LEU A 78 -9.65 -18.43 3.00
CA LEU A 78 -8.98 -17.56 3.98
C LEU A 78 -9.96 -16.55 4.61
N CYS A 79 -11.01 -16.17 3.89
CA CYS A 79 -12.01 -15.21 4.38
C CYS A 79 -12.79 -15.71 5.61
N LYS A 80 -12.84 -17.03 5.82
CA LYS A 80 -13.42 -17.64 7.03
C LYS A 80 -12.56 -17.44 8.27
N HIS A 81 -11.29 -17.12 8.09
CA HIS A 81 -10.35 -16.97 9.18
C HIS A 81 -10.24 -15.49 9.57
N PRO A 82 -10.47 -15.12 10.86
CA PRO A 82 -10.56 -13.72 11.30
C PRO A 82 -9.34 -12.86 10.93
N LEU A 83 -8.13 -13.45 10.92
CA LEU A 83 -6.90 -12.72 10.59
C LEU A 83 -6.81 -12.26 9.12
N PHE A 84 -7.65 -12.75 8.22
CA PHE A 84 -7.65 -12.38 6.81
C PHE A 84 -8.94 -11.68 6.38
N GLN A 85 -9.81 -11.34 7.33
CA GLN A 85 -10.95 -10.48 7.07
C GLN A 85 -10.45 -9.04 6.95
N GLU A 86 -10.86 -8.37 5.88
CA GLU A 86 -10.54 -6.98 5.63
C GLU A 86 -11.05 -6.13 6.80
N GLU A 87 -10.16 -5.33 7.41
CA GLU A 87 -10.55 -4.35 8.42
C GLU A 87 -11.38 -3.29 7.70
N ARG A 88 -12.71 -3.45 7.73
CA ARG A 88 -13.60 -2.43 7.18
C ARG A 88 -13.35 -1.13 7.93
N PRO A 89 -13.04 -0.03 7.23
CA PRO A 89 -12.86 1.25 7.91
C PRO A 89 -14.14 1.57 8.68
N GLU A 90 -13.99 1.84 9.97
CA GLU A 90 -15.12 2.34 10.76
C GLU A 90 -15.56 3.67 10.15
N TRP A 91 -16.83 3.72 9.73
CA TRP A 91 -17.42 4.94 9.24
C TRP A 91 -17.66 5.84 10.45
N HIS A 92 -17.04 7.01 10.44
CA HIS A 92 -17.33 8.04 11.44
C HIS A 92 -18.28 9.06 10.84
N THR A 93 -19.48 9.18 11.42
CA THR A 93 -20.44 10.21 11.00
C THR A 93 -19.98 11.56 11.52
N VAL A 94 -19.55 12.44 10.62
CA VAL A 94 -19.29 13.85 10.94
C VAL A 94 -20.60 14.62 10.82
N ASN A 95 -21.12 15.08 11.96
CA ASN A 95 -22.34 15.88 11.99
C ASN A 95 -21.99 17.36 11.75
N CYS A 96 -22.30 17.87 10.56
CA CYS A 96 -22.06 19.26 10.22
C CYS A 96 -23.23 20.15 10.68
N ASN A 97 -22.92 21.24 11.37
CA ASN A 97 -23.89 22.31 11.62
C ASN A 97 -23.71 23.40 10.56
N VAL A 98 -24.82 23.91 10.04
CA VAL A 98 -24.81 25.11 9.20
C VAL A 98 -24.31 26.30 10.01
N LEU A 99 -23.29 26.99 9.49
CA LEU A 99 -22.87 28.26 10.07
C LEU A 99 -23.95 29.31 9.81
N PRO A 100 -24.32 30.13 10.82
CA PRO A 100 -25.19 31.27 10.60
C PRO A 100 -24.61 32.16 9.49
N LYS A 101 -25.44 32.53 8.50
CA LYS A 101 -25.07 33.60 7.56
C LYS A 101 -25.16 34.92 8.32
N GLU A 102 -24.05 35.35 8.91
CA GLU A 102 -23.96 36.70 9.47
C GLU A 102 -23.91 37.72 8.32
N ASN A 103 -25.08 38.17 7.86
CA ASN A 103 -25.20 39.51 7.29
C ASN A 103 -25.21 40.52 8.44
N LYS A 104 -24.06 40.70 9.07
CA LYS A 104 -23.78 41.88 9.89
C LYS A 104 -22.37 42.30 9.52
N GLU A 105 -22.26 43.49 8.93
CA GLU A 105 -21.01 44.22 8.86
C GLU A 105 -20.41 44.23 10.26
N MET A 106 -19.40 43.38 10.50
CA MET A 106 -18.67 43.37 11.74
C MET A 106 -17.84 44.65 11.76
N LYS A 107 -18.37 45.71 12.38
CA LYS A 107 -17.52 46.81 12.83
C LYS A 107 -16.60 46.22 13.90
N MET A 108 -15.37 45.90 13.51
CA MET A 108 -14.30 45.50 14.41
C MET A 108 -14.00 46.66 15.36
N PRO A 109 -14.06 46.48 16.70
CA PRO A 109 -13.26 47.31 17.59
C PRO A 109 -11.80 46.88 17.42
N GLU A 110 -10.92 47.83 17.11
CA GLU A 110 -9.48 47.61 17.11
C GLU A 110 -9.02 47.28 18.54
N GLU A 111 -8.70 46.02 18.82
CA GLU A 111 -7.77 45.68 19.89
C GLU A 111 -6.67 44.76 19.37
N ASN A 112 -5.44 45.23 19.60
CA ASN A 112 -4.18 44.57 19.29
C ASN A 112 -4.10 43.19 19.98
N LEU A 113 -4.31 42.11 19.24
CA LEU A 113 -3.79 40.79 19.62
C LEU A 113 -2.88 40.24 18.52
N ARG A 114 -1.60 40.45 18.79
CA ARG A 114 -0.45 39.84 18.15
C ARG A 114 -0.51 38.32 18.40
N GLY A 115 -0.94 37.54 17.42
CA GLY A 115 -0.94 36.08 17.44
C GLY A 115 -0.68 35.53 16.04
N GLU A 116 0.36 34.71 15.91
CA GLU A 116 0.84 34.17 14.62
C GLU A 116 -0.27 33.42 13.86
N ARG A 117 -0.36 33.69 12.56
CA ARG A 117 -1.33 33.08 11.66
C ARG A 117 -1.08 31.57 11.59
N ILE A 118 -2.06 30.76 12.00
CA ILE A 118 -2.01 29.31 11.82
C ILE A 118 -1.94 29.01 10.32
N ARG A 119 -0.87 28.36 9.86
CA ARG A 119 -0.67 28.01 8.44
C ARG A 119 -1.38 26.68 8.14
N MET A 120 -2.21 26.68 7.11
CA MET A 120 -2.87 25.48 6.61
C MET A 120 -1.95 24.74 5.63
N VAL A 121 -2.12 23.41 5.51
CA VAL A 121 -1.30 22.52 4.67
C VAL A 121 -1.32 22.92 3.18
N THR A 122 -2.32 23.67 2.75
CA THR A 122 -2.43 24.23 1.40
C THR A 122 -1.41 25.33 1.09
N ASP A 123 -0.77 25.93 2.12
CA ASP A 123 0.23 27.00 1.96
C ASP A 123 1.67 26.46 1.84
N LEU A 124 1.85 25.14 1.68
CA LEU A 124 3.12 24.52 1.32
C LEU A 124 3.20 24.42 -0.20
N GLU A 125 3.93 25.34 -0.83
CA GLU A 125 4.44 25.12 -2.19
C GLU A 125 5.33 23.88 -2.17
N TYR A 126 4.86 22.82 -2.83
CA TYR A 126 5.66 21.63 -3.10
C TYR A 126 6.75 22.04 -4.09
N PRO A 127 8.05 21.84 -3.78
CA PRO A 127 9.10 22.07 -4.78
C PRO A 127 8.79 21.20 -5.99
N SER A 128 8.76 21.83 -7.16
CA SER A 128 8.69 21.19 -8.46
C SER A 128 9.66 20.01 -8.53
N SER A 129 9.15 18.89 -9.03
CA SER A 129 9.88 17.67 -9.40
C SER A 129 11.25 17.94 -10.04
N PRO A 130 12.30 17.15 -9.75
CA PRO A 130 13.57 17.29 -10.45
C PRO A 130 13.39 16.94 -11.94
N THR A 131 13.84 17.85 -12.79
CA THR A 131 13.98 17.66 -14.23
C THR A 131 15.00 16.56 -14.51
N PHE A 132 14.59 15.58 -15.31
CA PHE A 132 15.43 14.52 -15.85
C PHE A 132 16.14 15.07 -17.08
N ASP A 133 17.40 15.51 -16.94
CA ASP A 133 18.23 15.86 -18.09
C ASP A 133 18.84 14.59 -18.68
N SER A 134 18.41 14.28 -19.90
CA SER A 134 19.03 13.32 -20.80
C SER A 134 19.75 14.09 -21.89
N GLU A 135 21.04 14.34 -21.72
CA GLU A 135 22.03 14.58 -22.80
C GLU A 135 23.36 15.04 -22.18
N GLU A 136 24.28 14.11 -21.93
CA GLU A 136 25.68 14.34 -22.31
C GLU A 136 26.42 13.00 -22.46
N TYR A 137 26.33 12.43 -23.66
CA TYR A 137 27.38 11.56 -24.18
C TYR A 137 28.49 12.48 -24.68
N ALA A 138 29.63 12.55 -23.98
CA ALA A 138 30.97 12.65 -24.57
C ALA A 138 32.04 12.83 -23.48
N ALA A 139 32.72 11.73 -23.13
CA ALA A 139 34.19 11.65 -23.05
C ALA A 139 34.60 10.20 -22.78
#